data_AF-A0AAU4BJZ8-F1
#
_entry.id   AF-A0AAU4BJZ8-F1
#
_cell.length_a   1.000
_cell.length_b   1.000
_cell.length_c   1.000
_cell.angle_alpha   90.00
_cell.angle_beta   90.00
_cell.angle_gamma   90.00
#
_symmetry.space_group_name_H-M   'P 1'
#
loop_
_entity.id
_entity.type
_entity.pdbx_description
1 polymer ?
#
loop_
_entity_poly.entity_id
_entity_poly.type
_entity_poly.pdbx_seq_one_letter_code
_entity_poly.pdbx_strand_id
1 'polypeptide(L)'
;MIARGGTGRGLTGGPTICRLAVAVLVLGIAGCASVPSGGQVITGKPAERAERVDDPYVRLIPVKPRPEWGPAQIVSGFLAASASFDDNHEVAKLYLNGQNSWNPGLRPSVTVLTSRITEPQVVRASATQATVKVTGEELGTITTDGQYTASPKGLEATFQLTRTPQGVWRITGLPGDDKTGLLLSKDDVERAMRTVNLFFLAPDQQTLVPNGIFLPVVNRQTLPTQLVQALLDGPTSWLNGAVRTAFPAGTRLRRGVHVDKEVATVDLTKEARTGSVEQMSAQLSWTMRQLSEIKRWRLRIEGETVTPEGMEATQPVHAWEANSPDGQMPQGESHPNAYAVGPSGLLSTLESDRAQPAVTGATAHLSRPAIAPDYREFAGLSLAADQLLVAAPLNGAPTPRVLLNAHKGAHFTAPTWSNDGTLWVVETKKDESWLWVRPRGRPPVRAAHWGLGGREVGAFRIARDGVRAAVIAHIDGRPQVQVGRIAHAPDGSLDVGSFLPVSSELQDAVDLAWRDYNTLAVLGRAKRDSQTLPFLMPISGSAITSLGVGSLGEPRTIAAAPGAPILIGTRSSGRDQVCRQRSPSNSYSPWICPTPAKDPSYPG
;
A
#
# COMPACT_ATOMS: atom_id res chain seq x y z
N MET A 1 -16.48 -42.91 63.98
CA MET A 1 -17.49 -42.96 65.06
C MET A 1 -18.87 -42.81 64.41
N ILE A 2 -19.64 -43.91 64.36
CA ILE A 2 -21.12 -44.02 64.38
C ILE A 2 -21.88 -43.03 63.45
N ALA A 3 -22.34 -43.41 62.25
CA ALA A 3 -23.53 -44.21 61.90
C ALA A 3 -24.91 -43.56 62.17
N ARG A 4 -25.84 -43.82 61.23
CA ARG A 4 -27.32 -43.57 61.17
C ARG A 4 -27.72 -42.33 60.37
N GLY A 5 -28.57 -42.39 59.35
CA GLY A 5 -29.58 -43.38 58.96
C GLY A 5 -30.97 -42.76 59.08
N GLY A 6 -31.72 -42.67 57.98
CA GLY A 6 -33.09 -42.13 57.99
C GLY A 6 -33.77 -42.17 56.61
N THR A 7 -34.46 -43.26 56.34
CA THR A 7 -35.28 -43.59 55.16
C THR A 7 -36.75 -43.15 55.30
N GLY A 8 -37.43 -42.89 54.17
CA GLY A 8 -38.91 -42.99 54.02
C GLY A 8 -39.45 -42.11 52.88
N ARG A 9 -39.84 -42.67 51.72
CA ARG A 9 -41.23 -43.01 51.27
C ARG A 9 -42.21 -41.84 51.39
N GLY A 10 -43.03 -41.42 50.41
CA GLY A 10 -43.36 -41.88 49.06
C GLY A 10 -44.72 -41.27 48.64
N LEU A 11 -44.89 -41.06 47.33
CA LEU A 11 -46.14 -41.10 46.53
C LEU A 11 -47.20 -39.95 46.56
N THR A 12 -47.41 -39.45 45.32
CA THR A 12 -48.69 -39.18 44.58
C THR A 12 -49.53 -37.93 44.83
N GLY A 13 -49.77 -37.21 43.72
CA GLY A 13 -50.90 -36.27 43.53
C GLY A 13 -50.58 -35.12 42.56
N GLY A 14 -50.86 -35.28 41.25
CA GLY A 14 -50.86 -34.15 40.30
C GLY A 14 -52.20 -33.38 40.32
N PRO A 15 -52.56 -32.62 39.26
CA PRO A 15 -51.75 -31.78 38.39
C PRO A 15 -52.41 -30.39 38.16
N THR A 16 -51.68 -29.27 38.12
CA THR A 16 -52.14 -28.07 37.36
C THR A 16 -51.03 -27.05 37.11
N ILE A 17 -50.52 -27.03 35.88
CA ILE A 17 -50.29 -25.86 35.03
C ILE A 17 -49.94 -24.54 35.75
N CYS A 18 -48.69 -24.11 35.68
CA CYS A 18 -48.41 -22.74 35.23
C CYS A 18 -47.01 -22.63 34.61
N ARG A 19 -47.04 -22.38 33.31
CA ARG A 19 -45.96 -22.05 32.37
C ARG A 19 -44.98 -21.01 32.94
N LEU A 20 -43.68 -21.30 33.00
CA LEU A 20 -42.56 -20.33 32.86
C LEU A 20 -41.21 -21.00 33.12
N ALA A 21 -40.64 -21.71 32.13
CA ALA A 21 -39.22 -22.11 32.15
C ALA A 21 -38.72 -22.71 30.81
N VAL A 22 -38.76 -21.96 29.71
CA VAL A 22 -37.88 -22.25 28.55
C VAL A 22 -37.57 -20.92 27.85
N ALA A 23 -36.55 -20.20 28.34
CA ALA A 23 -35.95 -19.08 27.62
C ALA A 23 -34.57 -18.75 28.18
N VAL A 24 -33.72 -19.77 28.35
CA VAL A 24 -32.28 -19.54 28.58
C VAL A 24 -31.53 -20.59 27.77
N LEU A 25 -30.53 -20.12 27.02
CA LEU A 25 -29.48 -20.90 26.33
C LEU A 25 -29.63 -21.16 24.81
N VAL A 26 -29.85 -20.11 24.01
CA VAL A 26 -29.40 -20.09 22.58
C VAL A 26 -28.83 -18.72 22.22
N LEU A 27 -27.82 -18.25 22.95
CA LEU A 27 -27.02 -17.06 22.60
C LEU A 27 -25.54 -17.42 22.70
N GLY A 28 -25.12 -18.29 21.79
CA GLY A 28 -23.72 -18.63 21.59
C GLY A 28 -23.58 -19.14 20.17
N ILE A 29 -22.66 -18.55 19.40
CA ILE A 29 -22.34 -18.79 17.98
C ILE A 29 -22.99 -17.76 17.03
N ALA A 30 -22.53 -16.52 17.15
CA ALA A 30 -22.39 -15.60 16.02
C ALA A 30 -21.11 -14.79 16.19
N GLY A 31 -20.02 -15.45 16.57
CA GLY A 31 -18.68 -14.91 16.42
C GLY A 31 -18.21 -15.18 15.00
N CYS A 32 -18.79 -14.49 14.01
CA CYS A 32 -18.16 -14.42 12.70
C CYS A 32 -16.81 -13.74 12.91
N ALA A 33 -15.74 -14.53 12.98
CA ALA A 33 -14.39 -14.02 12.82
C ALA A 33 -14.31 -13.49 11.39
N SER A 34 -14.66 -12.21 11.21
CA SER A 34 -14.42 -11.49 9.97
C SER A 34 -12.90 -11.45 9.79
N VAL A 35 -12.37 -12.32 8.94
CA VAL A 35 -10.99 -12.21 8.46
C VAL A 35 -10.88 -10.83 7.81
N PRO A 36 -9.89 -9.99 8.20
CA PRO A 36 -9.67 -8.72 7.53
C PRO A 36 -9.55 -8.97 6.02
N SER A 37 -10.50 -8.44 5.25
CA SER A 37 -10.68 -8.70 3.82
C SER A 37 -9.81 -7.81 2.93
N GLY A 38 -9.03 -6.88 3.51
CA GLY A 38 -8.33 -5.84 2.77
C GLY A 38 -6.82 -5.80 3.05
N GLY A 39 -6.03 -5.70 2.00
CA GLY A 39 -4.59 -5.42 2.04
C GLY A 39 -3.83 -6.25 1.02
N GLN A 40 -2.67 -5.79 0.59
CA GLN A 40 -1.71 -6.67 -0.06
C GLN A 40 -1.21 -7.64 1.02
N VAL A 41 -1.49 -8.93 0.83
CA VAL A 41 -1.26 -9.92 1.87
C VAL A 41 0.11 -10.54 1.64
N ILE A 42 1.14 -10.06 2.36
CA ILE A 42 2.48 -10.67 2.39
C ILE A 42 2.77 -11.13 3.83
N THR A 43 3.05 -12.41 4.04
CA THR A 43 3.65 -12.95 5.28
C THR A 43 5.14 -13.15 5.08
N GLY A 44 5.93 -12.17 5.52
CA GLY A 44 7.36 -12.35 5.77
C GLY A 44 7.63 -12.12 7.25
N LYS A 45 8.43 -12.98 7.90
CA LYS A 45 9.12 -12.58 9.13
C LYS A 45 10.05 -11.42 8.79
N PRO A 46 10.22 -10.40 9.65
CA PRO A 46 11.13 -9.31 9.37
C PRO A 46 12.56 -9.86 9.22
N ALA A 47 13.04 -9.95 7.98
CA ALA A 47 14.46 -9.79 7.74
C ALA A 47 14.74 -8.30 7.94
N GLU A 48 15.74 -7.98 8.76
CA GLU A 48 16.12 -6.62 9.20
C GLU A 48 16.64 -5.70 8.06
N ARG A 49 16.31 -6.03 6.82
CA ARG A 49 16.67 -5.33 5.60
C ARG A 49 15.42 -5.37 4.72
N ALA A 50 14.94 -4.21 4.28
CA ALA A 50 14.01 -4.16 3.16
C ALA A 50 14.61 -5.03 2.05
N GLU A 51 13.99 -6.17 1.74
CA GLU A 51 14.51 -7.11 0.74
C GLU A 51 14.77 -6.30 -0.53
N ARG A 52 16.01 -6.31 -0.99
CA ARG A 52 16.33 -5.68 -2.26
C ARG A 52 15.61 -6.45 -3.36
N VAL A 53 15.21 -5.74 -4.40
CA VAL A 53 14.52 -6.34 -5.55
C VAL A 53 15.32 -7.52 -6.14
N ASP A 54 16.64 -7.46 -6.03
CA ASP A 54 17.60 -8.45 -6.48
C ASP A 54 18.22 -9.30 -5.35
N ASP A 55 17.63 -9.38 -4.15
CA ASP A 55 18.09 -10.28 -3.09
C ASP A 55 17.98 -11.77 -3.51
N PRO A 56 18.72 -12.70 -2.86
CA PRO A 56 18.69 -14.12 -3.22
C PRO A 56 17.27 -14.65 -3.09
N TYR A 57 16.71 -15.19 -4.18
CA TYR A 57 15.39 -15.78 -4.18
C TYR A 57 15.50 -17.31 -4.11
N VAL A 58 14.52 -17.93 -3.45
CA VAL A 58 14.37 -19.37 -3.47
C VAL A 58 13.75 -19.74 -4.80
N ARG A 59 14.57 -20.25 -5.73
CA ARG A 59 14.10 -20.76 -7.02
C ARG A 59 13.17 -21.95 -6.79
N LEU A 60 11.94 -21.87 -7.31
CA LEU A 60 11.08 -23.04 -7.35
C LEU A 60 11.60 -24.01 -8.40
N ILE A 61 11.84 -25.26 -7.99
CA ILE A 61 12.19 -26.35 -8.91
C ILE A 61 10.94 -27.23 -9.05
N PRO A 62 10.16 -27.07 -10.14
CA PRO A 62 8.94 -27.82 -10.33
C PRO A 62 9.23 -29.28 -10.69
N VAL A 63 8.34 -30.19 -10.26
CA VAL A 63 8.43 -31.61 -10.56
C VAL A 63 7.73 -31.91 -11.89
N LYS A 64 8.34 -32.76 -12.74
CA LYS A 64 7.73 -33.22 -14.00
C LYS A 64 6.61 -34.24 -13.74
N PRO A 65 5.55 -34.30 -14.58
CA PRO A 65 4.47 -35.27 -14.40
C PRO A 65 5.00 -36.69 -14.54
N ARG A 66 4.58 -37.59 -13.63
CA ARG A 66 4.98 -38.99 -13.68
C ARG A 66 3.92 -39.88 -14.33
N PRO A 67 4.30 -40.97 -15.05
CA PRO A 67 3.35 -41.82 -15.76
C PRO A 67 2.28 -42.46 -14.87
N GLU A 68 2.61 -42.74 -13.61
CA GLU A 68 1.72 -43.38 -12.63
C GLU A 68 0.69 -42.44 -11.99
N TRP A 69 0.81 -41.12 -12.21
CA TRP A 69 -0.06 -40.15 -11.55
C TRP A 69 -1.49 -40.17 -12.08
N GLY A 70 -2.45 -40.18 -11.15
CA GLY A 70 -3.87 -40.06 -11.44
C GLY A 70 -4.31 -38.61 -11.71
N PRO A 71 -5.58 -38.38 -12.10
CA PRO A 71 -6.07 -37.06 -12.49
C PRO A 71 -5.86 -35.96 -11.44
N ALA A 72 -6.17 -36.23 -10.17
CA ALA A 72 -5.98 -35.26 -9.08
C ALA A 72 -4.51 -34.87 -8.88
N GLN A 73 -3.58 -35.84 -8.97
CA GLN A 73 -2.14 -35.60 -8.84
C GLN A 73 -1.60 -34.79 -10.02
N ILE A 74 -2.11 -35.01 -11.24
CA ILE A 74 -1.77 -34.21 -12.41
C ILE A 74 -2.19 -32.75 -12.24
N VAL A 75 -3.40 -32.49 -11.73
CA VAL A 75 -3.86 -31.12 -11.46
C VAL A 75 -3.05 -30.47 -10.34
N SER A 76 -2.81 -31.19 -9.25
CA SER A 76 -1.98 -30.69 -8.14
C SER A 76 -0.56 -30.35 -8.60
N GLY A 77 0.06 -31.22 -9.41
CA GLY A 77 1.38 -31.01 -9.96
C GLY A 77 1.44 -29.85 -10.95
N PHE A 78 0.40 -29.66 -11.77
CA PHE A 78 0.27 -28.50 -12.66
C PHE A 78 0.23 -27.20 -11.86
N LEU A 79 -0.65 -27.08 -10.86
CA LEU A 79 -0.76 -25.88 -10.03
C LEU A 79 0.57 -25.53 -9.35
N ALA A 80 1.27 -26.52 -8.78
CA ALA A 80 2.58 -26.33 -8.18
C ALA A 80 3.65 -25.95 -9.22
N ALA A 81 3.62 -26.56 -10.41
CA ALA A 81 4.57 -26.25 -11.48
C ALA A 81 4.33 -24.89 -12.13
N SER A 82 3.07 -24.41 -12.16
CA SER A 82 2.68 -23.11 -12.72
C SER A 82 3.30 -21.93 -11.99
N ALA A 83 3.67 -22.09 -10.71
CA ALA A 83 4.39 -21.07 -9.94
C ALA A 83 5.84 -20.83 -10.44
N SER A 84 6.40 -21.75 -11.22
CA SER A 84 7.73 -21.60 -11.83
C SER A 84 7.62 -20.90 -13.17
N PHE A 85 8.17 -19.69 -13.28
CA PHE A 85 8.21 -18.92 -14.53
C PHE A 85 9.39 -19.29 -15.45
N ASP A 86 10.25 -20.21 -15.03
CA ASP A 86 11.39 -20.70 -15.80
C ASP A 86 11.00 -21.16 -17.21
N ASP A 87 11.77 -20.70 -18.20
CA ASP A 87 11.64 -21.06 -19.61
C ASP A 87 10.18 -20.99 -20.13
N ASN A 88 9.46 -19.94 -19.70
CA ASN A 88 8.05 -19.74 -19.99
C ASN A 88 7.19 -20.92 -19.51
N HIS A 89 7.33 -21.26 -18.22
CA HIS A 89 6.60 -22.33 -17.54
C HIS A 89 6.77 -23.71 -18.21
N GLU A 90 7.99 -24.03 -18.64
CA GLU A 90 8.29 -25.25 -19.41
C GLU A 90 7.75 -26.52 -18.73
N VAL A 91 8.01 -26.69 -17.43
CA VAL A 91 7.58 -27.88 -16.70
C VAL A 91 6.07 -27.95 -16.51
N ALA A 92 5.39 -26.82 -16.28
CA ALA A 92 3.94 -26.79 -16.17
C ALA A 92 3.27 -27.22 -17.49
N LYS A 93 3.83 -26.80 -18.63
CA LYS A 93 3.34 -27.22 -19.96
C LYS A 93 3.39 -28.74 -20.17
N LEU A 94 4.30 -29.46 -19.52
CA LEU A 94 4.37 -30.93 -19.61
C LEU A 94 3.12 -31.64 -19.08
N TYR A 95 2.34 -30.99 -18.20
CA TYR A 95 1.08 -31.51 -17.67
C TYR A 95 -0.08 -31.37 -18.67
N LEU A 96 0.07 -30.56 -19.71
CA LEU A 96 -0.97 -30.23 -20.68
C LEU A 96 -0.94 -31.15 -21.91
N ASN A 97 -2.12 -31.42 -22.47
CA ASN A 97 -2.28 -32.07 -23.77
C ASN A 97 -2.32 -30.99 -24.85
N GLY A 98 -1.16 -30.66 -25.43
CA GLY A 98 -1.03 -29.54 -26.39
C GLY A 98 -0.32 -28.33 -25.78
N GLN A 99 0.98 -28.49 -25.53
CA GLN A 99 1.88 -27.59 -24.80
C GLN A 99 1.87 -26.12 -25.29
N ASN A 100 1.47 -25.88 -26.54
CA ASN A 100 1.52 -24.56 -27.17
C ASN A 100 0.24 -23.72 -26.96
N SER A 101 -0.84 -24.31 -26.45
CA SER A 101 -2.13 -23.62 -26.32
C SER A 101 -2.25 -22.74 -25.07
N TRP A 102 -1.43 -23.02 -24.05
CA TRP A 102 -1.34 -22.23 -22.83
C TRP A 102 -0.02 -21.46 -22.82
N ASN A 103 -0.13 -20.15 -22.97
CA ASN A 103 1.02 -19.25 -23.00
C ASN A 103 0.72 -18.00 -22.14
N PRO A 104 1.01 -18.06 -20.84
CA PRO A 104 0.72 -16.97 -19.91
C PRO A 104 1.54 -15.70 -20.18
N GLY A 105 2.69 -15.83 -20.87
CA GLY A 105 3.58 -14.72 -21.16
C GLY A 105 4.43 -14.31 -19.95
N LEU A 106 5.04 -13.14 -20.02
CA LEU A 106 6.00 -12.67 -19.00
C LEU A 106 5.34 -12.03 -17.78
N ARG A 107 4.12 -11.49 -17.92
CA ARG A 107 3.32 -10.86 -16.85
C ARG A 107 1.87 -11.33 -16.92
N PRO A 108 1.58 -12.62 -16.69
CA PRO A 108 0.22 -13.13 -16.70
C PRO A 108 -0.62 -12.55 -15.58
N SER A 109 -1.94 -12.60 -15.75
CA SER A 109 -2.84 -12.43 -14.61
C SER A 109 -2.67 -13.59 -13.63
N VAL A 110 -2.78 -13.29 -12.34
CA VAL A 110 -2.67 -14.28 -11.25
C VAL A 110 -3.87 -14.13 -10.33
N THR A 111 -4.66 -15.19 -10.20
CA THR A 111 -5.59 -15.31 -9.08
C THR A 111 -4.83 -15.83 -7.88
N VAL A 112 -4.81 -15.04 -6.81
CA VAL A 112 -4.07 -15.32 -5.57
C VAL A 112 -4.99 -16.06 -4.61
N LEU A 113 -4.59 -17.25 -4.20
CA LEU A 113 -5.34 -18.11 -3.29
C LEU A 113 -4.76 -18.09 -1.89
N THR A 114 -5.54 -18.49 -0.89
CA THR A 114 -4.99 -18.81 0.43
C THR A 114 -3.94 -19.92 0.34
N SER A 115 -2.99 -19.95 1.28
CA SER A 115 -1.90 -20.96 1.29
C SER A 115 -2.39 -22.39 1.48
N ARG A 116 -3.63 -22.58 1.96
CA ARG A 116 -4.28 -23.89 2.12
C ARG A 116 -5.30 -24.10 0.99
N ILE A 117 -4.82 -24.49 -0.18
CA ILE A 117 -5.70 -24.93 -1.26
C ILE A 117 -6.27 -26.30 -0.89
N THR A 118 -7.58 -26.50 -1.06
CA THR A 118 -8.21 -27.82 -0.86
C THR A 118 -7.67 -28.80 -1.89
N GLU A 119 -7.37 -30.03 -1.47
CA GLU A 119 -6.86 -31.06 -2.38
C GLU A 119 -7.78 -31.25 -3.60
N PRO A 120 -7.24 -31.33 -4.84
CA PRO A 120 -8.04 -31.53 -6.05
C PRO A 120 -8.90 -32.80 -5.97
N GLN A 121 -10.20 -32.66 -6.21
CA GLN A 121 -11.17 -33.75 -6.12
C GLN A 121 -11.60 -34.23 -7.51
N VAL A 122 -11.55 -35.54 -7.75
CA VAL A 122 -12.07 -36.14 -8.99
C VAL A 122 -13.59 -36.22 -8.90
N VAL A 123 -14.30 -35.40 -9.66
CA VAL A 123 -15.78 -35.34 -9.64
C VAL A 123 -16.42 -36.21 -10.72
N ARG A 124 -15.67 -36.52 -11.79
CA ARG A 124 -16.10 -37.44 -12.85
C ARG A 124 -14.87 -38.14 -13.43
N ALA A 125 -14.95 -39.44 -13.65
CA ALA A 125 -13.87 -40.19 -14.29
C ALA A 125 -14.41 -41.36 -15.13
N SER A 126 -13.72 -41.62 -16.24
CA SER A 126 -13.84 -42.81 -17.08
C SER A 126 -12.43 -43.37 -17.36
N ALA A 127 -12.33 -44.42 -18.17
CA ALA A 127 -11.03 -44.98 -18.57
C ALA A 127 -10.15 -43.99 -19.33
N THR A 128 -10.74 -43.00 -20.03
CA THR A 128 -10.01 -42.08 -20.93
C THR A 128 -10.21 -40.60 -20.62
N GLN A 129 -11.17 -40.23 -19.77
CA GLN A 129 -11.46 -38.84 -19.43
C GLN A 129 -11.63 -38.67 -17.92
N ALA A 130 -11.28 -37.50 -17.41
CA ALA A 130 -11.55 -37.12 -16.03
C ALA A 130 -11.83 -35.63 -15.90
N THR A 131 -12.68 -35.28 -14.93
CA THR A 131 -12.95 -33.92 -14.50
C THR A 131 -12.53 -33.79 -13.05
N VAL A 132 -11.67 -32.81 -12.77
CA VAL A 132 -11.12 -32.55 -11.44
C VAL A 132 -11.54 -31.15 -11.01
N LYS A 133 -12.09 -31.05 -9.81
CA LYS A 133 -12.53 -29.80 -9.19
C LYS A 133 -11.56 -29.39 -8.09
N VAL A 134 -11.18 -28.12 -8.08
CA VAL A 134 -10.39 -27.47 -7.04
C VAL A 134 -11.26 -26.41 -6.39
N THR A 135 -11.26 -26.37 -5.07
CA THR A 135 -12.00 -25.36 -4.28
C THR A 135 -11.03 -24.67 -3.34
N GLY A 136 -11.26 -23.39 -3.10
CA GLY A 136 -10.42 -22.61 -2.21
C GLY A 136 -11.01 -21.23 -1.94
N GLU A 137 -10.20 -20.37 -1.36
CA GLU A 137 -10.54 -18.97 -1.15
C GLU A 137 -9.59 -18.12 -2.00
N GLU A 138 -10.16 -17.34 -2.91
CA GLU A 138 -9.44 -16.28 -3.60
C GLU A 138 -9.25 -15.13 -2.62
N LEU A 139 -8.03 -14.60 -2.55
CA LEU A 139 -7.69 -13.39 -1.80
C LEU A 139 -7.82 -12.15 -2.70
N GLY A 140 -7.47 -12.30 -3.97
CA GLY A 140 -7.52 -11.23 -4.95
C GLY A 140 -6.86 -11.63 -6.27
N THR A 141 -6.68 -10.64 -7.14
CA THR A 141 -6.09 -10.83 -8.46
C THR A 141 -4.95 -9.86 -8.70
N ILE A 142 -3.85 -10.36 -9.25
CA ILE A 142 -2.80 -9.57 -9.87
C ILE A 142 -3.12 -9.51 -11.37
N THR A 143 -3.34 -8.31 -11.90
CA THR A 143 -3.61 -8.10 -13.32
C THR A 143 -2.32 -8.11 -14.14
N THR A 144 -2.43 -8.15 -15.47
CA THR A 144 -1.26 -8.20 -16.38
C THR A 144 -0.36 -6.97 -16.32
N ASP A 145 -0.89 -5.83 -15.85
CA ASP A 145 -0.14 -4.62 -15.52
C ASP A 145 0.64 -4.73 -14.19
N GLY A 146 0.42 -5.81 -13.42
CA GLY A 146 1.05 -6.10 -12.13
C GLY A 146 0.31 -5.52 -10.92
N GLN A 147 -0.86 -4.91 -11.09
CA GLN A 147 -1.67 -4.39 -9.98
C GLN A 147 -2.34 -5.53 -9.21
N TYR A 148 -2.13 -5.60 -7.89
CA TYR A 148 -2.92 -6.45 -7.01
C TYR A 148 -4.21 -5.73 -6.58
N THR A 149 -5.34 -6.42 -6.70
CA THR A 149 -6.63 -5.97 -6.19
C THR A 149 -7.22 -7.05 -5.29
N ALA A 150 -7.44 -6.71 -4.02
CA ALA A 150 -8.11 -7.61 -3.08
C ALA A 150 -9.57 -7.84 -3.52
N SER A 151 -9.98 -9.09 -3.57
CA SER A 151 -11.34 -9.50 -3.96
C SER A 151 -11.69 -10.84 -3.32
N PRO A 152 -11.80 -10.88 -1.98
CA PRO A 152 -11.92 -12.14 -1.26
C PRO A 152 -13.27 -12.82 -1.56
N LYS A 153 -13.22 -14.04 -2.07
CA LYS A 153 -14.41 -14.85 -2.40
C LYS A 153 -14.07 -16.34 -2.48
N GLY A 154 -15.09 -17.19 -2.42
CA GLY A 154 -14.92 -18.61 -2.71
C GLY A 154 -14.50 -18.83 -4.16
N LEU A 155 -13.49 -19.67 -4.38
CA LEU A 155 -13.07 -20.13 -5.70
C LEU A 155 -13.55 -21.55 -5.95
N GLU A 156 -14.09 -21.77 -7.14
CA GLU A 156 -14.31 -23.09 -7.72
C GLU A 156 -13.71 -23.15 -9.13
N ALA A 157 -12.73 -24.04 -9.32
CA ALA A 157 -12.02 -24.21 -10.59
C ALA A 157 -12.14 -25.66 -11.07
N THR A 158 -12.49 -25.84 -12.34
CA THR A 158 -12.67 -27.18 -12.95
C THR A 158 -11.64 -27.41 -14.05
N PHE A 159 -10.99 -28.56 -13.99
CA PHE A 159 -9.99 -29.03 -14.96
C PHE A 159 -10.53 -30.24 -15.71
N GLN A 160 -10.32 -30.26 -17.03
CA GLN A 160 -10.63 -31.40 -17.87
C GLN A 160 -9.33 -32.11 -18.25
N LEU A 161 -9.36 -33.45 -18.19
CA LEU A 161 -8.20 -34.29 -18.49
C LEU A 161 -8.58 -35.40 -19.45
N THR A 162 -7.60 -35.81 -20.24
CA THR A 162 -7.65 -36.99 -21.09
C THR A 162 -6.48 -37.93 -20.79
N ARG A 163 -6.69 -39.23 -20.99
CA ARG A 163 -5.61 -40.21 -21.01
C ARG A 163 -5.07 -40.31 -22.44
N THR A 164 -3.78 -40.05 -22.63
CA THR A 164 -3.14 -40.13 -23.95
C THR A 164 -3.02 -41.58 -24.42
N PRO A 165 -2.73 -41.84 -25.71
CA PRO A 165 -2.49 -43.19 -26.22
C PRO A 165 -1.35 -43.93 -25.49
N GLN A 166 -0.40 -43.20 -24.90
CA GLN A 166 0.70 -43.75 -24.09
C GLN A 166 0.27 -44.10 -22.65
N GLY A 167 -1.02 -43.97 -22.32
CA GLY A 167 -1.57 -44.37 -21.03
C GLY A 167 -1.40 -43.35 -19.90
N VAL A 168 -0.94 -42.13 -20.20
CA VAL A 168 -0.68 -41.08 -19.20
C VAL A 168 -1.75 -40.00 -19.20
N TRP A 169 -2.06 -39.42 -18.04
CA TRP A 169 -3.06 -38.36 -17.91
C TRP A 169 -2.48 -36.98 -18.27
N ARG A 170 -3.24 -36.16 -19.00
CA ARG A 170 -2.89 -34.79 -19.36
C ARG A 170 -4.11 -33.86 -19.32
N ILE A 171 -3.89 -32.61 -18.94
CA ILE A 171 -4.94 -31.59 -18.87
C ILE A 171 -5.27 -31.08 -20.28
N THR A 172 -6.53 -31.10 -20.65
CA THR A 172 -7.07 -30.59 -21.92
C THR A 172 -7.88 -29.30 -21.75
N GLY A 173 -8.40 -29.04 -20.54
CA GLY A 173 -9.17 -27.84 -20.23
C GLY A 173 -8.75 -27.23 -18.90
N LEU A 174 -8.42 -25.95 -18.94
CA LEU A 174 -8.12 -25.12 -17.77
C LEU A 174 -9.37 -24.33 -17.36
N PRO A 175 -9.48 -23.92 -16.08
CA PRO A 175 -10.56 -23.06 -15.62
C PRO A 175 -10.49 -21.66 -16.25
N GLY A 176 -11.66 -21.05 -16.47
CA GLY A 176 -11.81 -19.69 -17.01
C GLY A 176 -11.80 -19.60 -18.53
N ASP A 177 -12.26 -18.46 -19.05
CA ASP A 177 -12.29 -18.17 -20.49
C ASP A 177 -10.90 -17.74 -21.01
N ASP A 178 -10.10 -17.13 -20.14
CA ASP A 178 -8.74 -16.69 -20.41
C ASP A 178 -7.73 -17.79 -20.07
N LYS A 179 -7.34 -18.58 -21.08
CA LYS A 179 -6.29 -19.62 -21.01
C LYS A 179 -4.87 -19.06 -20.80
N THR A 180 -4.73 -17.92 -20.15
CA THR A 180 -3.47 -17.18 -19.95
C THR A 180 -3.21 -16.84 -18.47
N GLY A 181 -4.20 -17.03 -17.59
CA GLY A 181 -4.04 -16.77 -16.16
C GLY A 181 -3.36 -17.90 -15.38
N LEU A 182 -2.86 -17.56 -14.19
CA LEU A 182 -2.31 -18.48 -13.19
C LEU A 182 -3.22 -18.53 -11.95
N LEU A 183 -3.31 -19.71 -11.34
CA LEU A 183 -3.85 -19.88 -9.99
C LEU A 183 -2.68 -20.16 -9.05
N LEU A 184 -2.26 -19.18 -8.27
CA LEU A 184 -1.11 -19.31 -7.37
C LEU A 184 -1.57 -19.18 -5.92
N SER A 185 -1.00 -20.00 -5.04
CA SER A 185 -1.15 -19.75 -3.61
C SER A 185 -0.43 -18.45 -3.24
N LYS A 186 -0.82 -17.83 -2.13
CA LYS A 186 -0.13 -16.70 -1.55
C LYS A 186 1.38 -16.95 -1.42
N ASP A 187 1.75 -18.12 -0.88
CA ASP A 187 3.16 -18.46 -0.68
C ASP A 187 3.91 -18.62 -2.02
N ASP A 188 3.23 -19.04 -3.09
CA ASP A 188 3.82 -19.09 -4.43
C ASP A 188 4.06 -17.69 -4.99
N VAL A 189 3.12 -16.76 -4.81
CA VAL A 189 3.31 -15.35 -5.21
C VAL A 189 4.50 -14.74 -4.48
N GLU A 190 4.62 -14.95 -3.18
CA GLU A 190 5.75 -14.44 -2.36
C GLU A 190 7.10 -14.98 -2.82
N ARG A 191 7.15 -16.25 -3.23
CA ARG A 191 8.38 -16.86 -3.72
C ARG A 191 8.70 -16.41 -5.15
N ALA A 192 7.71 -16.43 -6.04
CA ALA A 192 7.89 -16.30 -7.49
C ALA A 192 7.80 -14.87 -8.02
N MET A 193 7.28 -13.92 -7.23
CA MET A 193 7.13 -12.52 -7.64
C MET A 193 7.79 -11.58 -6.64
N ARG A 194 8.08 -10.35 -7.09
CA ARG A 194 8.59 -9.26 -6.25
C ARG A 194 7.77 -8.01 -6.47
N THR A 195 7.58 -7.25 -5.39
CA THR A 195 7.00 -5.92 -5.49
C THR A 195 8.09 -4.92 -5.86
N VAL A 196 7.92 -4.22 -6.97
CA VAL A 196 8.84 -3.20 -7.47
C VAL A 196 8.08 -1.92 -7.80
N ASN A 197 8.72 -0.76 -7.75
CA ASN A 197 8.10 0.48 -8.20
C ASN A 197 8.52 0.84 -9.62
N LEU A 198 7.56 1.17 -10.47
CA LEU A 198 7.79 1.91 -11.71
C LEU A 198 7.60 3.40 -11.43
N PHE A 199 8.47 4.27 -11.94
CA PHE A 199 8.37 5.70 -11.68
C PHE A 199 7.87 6.45 -12.91
N PHE A 200 6.76 7.18 -12.73
CA PHE A 200 6.10 7.99 -13.75
C PHE A 200 6.08 9.46 -13.34
N LEU A 201 5.85 10.38 -14.27
CA LEU A 201 5.79 11.80 -13.95
C LEU A 201 4.44 12.19 -13.37
N ALA A 202 4.46 13.01 -12.32
CA ALA A 202 3.30 13.76 -11.86
C ALA A 202 2.87 14.81 -12.92
N PRO A 203 1.67 15.41 -12.81
CA PRO A 203 1.20 16.44 -13.74
C PRO A 203 2.10 17.67 -13.87
N ASP A 204 2.93 17.96 -12.85
CA ASP A 204 3.94 19.02 -12.85
C ASP A 204 5.12 18.73 -13.80
N GLN A 205 5.21 17.50 -14.32
CA GLN A 205 6.27 16.99 -15.19
C GLN A 205 7.68 17.04 -14.60
N GLN A 206 7.78 17.15 -13.28
CA GLN A 206 9.04 17.24 -12.54
C GLN A 206 9.12 16.16 -11.47
N THR A 207 8.08 16.02 -10.67
CA THR A 207 8.05 15.05 -9.56
C THR A 207 7.73 13.66 -10.09
N LEU A 208 8.46 12.63 -9.63
CA LEU A 208 8.13 11.26 -9.95
C LEU A 208 7.13 10.67 -8.95
N VAL A 209 6.28 9.78 -9.44
CA VAL A 209 5.24 9.07 -8.69
C VAL A 209 5.56 7.58 -8.78
N PRO A 210 5.70 6.88 -7.64
CA PRO A 210 5.90 5.44 -7.65
C PRO A 210 4.58 4.71 -7.92
N ASN A 211 4.63 3.77 -8.86
CA ASN A 211 3.60 2.77 -9.12
C ASN A 211 4.13 1.40 -8.72
N GLY A 212 3.67 0.86 -7.59
CA GLY A 212 4.00 -0.50 -7.19
C GLY A 212 3.37 -1.55 -8.11
N ILE A 213 4.14 -2.55 -8.54
CA ILE A 213 3.68 -3.70 -9.31
C ILE A 213 4.26 -5.01 -8.77
N PHE A 214 3.54 -6.11 -8.96
CA PHE A 214 4.08 -7.45 -8.81
C PHE A 214 4.75 -7.88 -10.11
N LEU A 215 6.05 -8.12 -10.05
CA LEU A 215 6.87 -8.55 -11.18
C LEU A 215 7.36 -9.99 -10.94
N PRO A 216 7.13 -10.94 -11.87
CA PRO A 216 7.71 -12.28 -11.79
C PRO A 216 9.23 -12.25 -11.73
N VAL A 217 9.83 -13.14 -10.93
CA VAL A 217 11.28 -13.33 -10.89
C VAL A 217 11.62 -14.66 -11.52
N VAL A 218 12.09 -14.60 -12.76
CA VAL A 218 12.57 -15.78 -13.52
C VAL A 218 14.02 -16.04 -13.19
N ASN A 219 14.87 -15.07 -13.50
CA ASN A 219 16.29 -15.05 -13.17
C ASN A 219 16.77 -13.59 -13.06
N ARG A 220 17.88 -13.37 -12.34
CA ARG A 220 18.42 -12.02 -12.13
C ARG A 220 18.84 -11.35 -13.44
N GLN A 221 19.40 -12.11 -14.39
CA GLN A 221 19.90 -11.56 -15.65
C GLN A 221 18.81 -10.91 -16.52
N THR A 222 17.56 -11.40 -16.41
CA THR A 222 16.43 -10.88 -17.20
C THR A 222 15.63 -9.80 -16.47
N LEU A 223 15.84 -9.63 -15.17
CA LEU A 223 15.10 -8.69 -14.33
C LEU A 223 15.21 -7.22 -14.81
N PRO A 224 16.39 -6.69 -15.20
CA PRO A 224 16.49 -5.36 -15.79
C PRO A 224 15.63 -5.19 -17.05
N THR A 225 15.58 -6.23 -17.90
CA THR A 225 14.78 -6.20 -19.13
C THR A 225 13.29 -6.19 -18.82
N GLN A 226 12.84 -7.05 -17.90
CA GLN A 226 11.43 -7.10 -17.51
C GLN A 226 10.97 -5.81 -16.84
N LEU A 227 11.81 -5.22 -16.00
CA LEU A 227 11.51 -3.98 -15.29
C LEU A 227 11.37 -2.80 -16.26
N VAL A 228 12.31 -2.65 -17.21
CA VAL A 228 12.22 -1.60 -18.24
C VAL A 228 11.04 -1.86 -19.18
N GLN A 229 10.77 -3.11 -19.56
CA GLN A 229 9.60 -3.43 -20.37
C GLN A 229 8.30 -3.05 -19.65
N ALA A 230 8.17 -3.34 -18.35
CA ALA A 230 7.02 -2.95 -17.56
C ALA A 230 6.86 -1.42 -17.47
N LEU A 231 7.96 -0.66 -17.37
CA LEU A 231 7.93 0.81 -17.43
C LEU A 231 7.41 1.33 -18.78
N LEU A 232 7.85 0.74 -19.88
CA LEU A 232 7.43 1.11 -21.25
C LEU A 232 5.96 0.75 -21.52
N ASP A 233 5.46 -0.34 -20.92
CA ASP A 233 4.07 -0.75 -21.04
C ASP A 233 3.10 0.22 -20.33
N GLY A 234 3.61 1.08 -19.43
CA GLY A 234 2.87 2.17 -18.80
C GLY A 234 2.44 1.89 -17.35
N PRO A 235 1.74 2.85 -16.71
CA PRO A 235 1.27 2.68 -15.34
C PRO A 235 0.16 1.64 -15.26
N THR A 236 -0.03 1.10 -14.06
CA THR A 236 -1.20 0.29 -13.73
C THR A 236 -2.50 1.04 -13.98
N SER A 237 -3.56 0.29 -14.21
CA SER A 237 -4.94 0.78 -14.24
C SER A 237 -5.29 1.64 -13.02
N TRP A 238 -4.72 1.32 -11.85
CA TRP A 238 -4.90 2.08 -10.62
C TRP A 238 -4.29 3.49 -10.66
N LEU A 239 -3.21 3.77 -11.41
CA LEU A 239 -2.65 5.13 -11.56
C LEU A 239 -2.97 5.82 -12.90
N ASN A 240 -3.68 5.13 -13.79
CA ASN A 240 -4.03 5.67 -15.10
C ASN A 240 -4.76 7.03 -15.01
N GLY A 241 -4.34 7.99 -15.84
CA GLY A 241 -4.91 9.34 -15.88
C GLY A 241 -4.41 10.31 -14.79
N ALA A 242 -3.67 9.84 -13.78
CA ALA A 242 -3.06 10.72 -12.78
C ALA A 242 -1.57 10.97 -13.01
N VAL A 243 -0.90 10.09 -13.74
CA VAL A 243 0.52 10.18 -14.07
C VAL A 243 0.74 10.22 -15.58
N ARG A 244 1.95 10.62 -15.99
CA ARG A 244 2.37 10.64 -17.39
C ARG A 244 3.61 9.77 -17.59
N THR A 245 3.68 9.14 -18.76
CA THR A 245 4.89 8.50 -19.25
C THR A 245 5.63 9.45 -20.18
N ALA A 246 6.95 9.53 -20.02
CA ALA A 246 7.85 10.25 -20.92
C ALA A 246 8.11 9.48 -22.23
N PHE A 247 7.76 8.20 -22.28
CA PHE A 247 7.96 7.33 -23.44
C PHE A 247 6.81 7.53 -24.44
N PRO A 248 7.09 7.96 -25.68
CA PRO A 248 6.08 8.05 -26.72
C PRO A 248 5.43 6.70 -27.02
N ALA A 249 4.16 6.73 -27.42
CA ALA A 249 3.41 5.52 -27.75
C ALA A 249 4.14 4.68 -28.81
N GLY A 250 4.22 3.36 -28.58
CA GLY A 250 4.92 2.43 -29.45
C GLY A 250 6.43 2.30 -29.20
N THR A 251 7.00 3.06 -28.27
CA THR A 251 8.40 2.88 -27.83
C THR A 251 8.59 1.47 -27.25
N ARG A 252 9.60 0.75 -27.75
CA ARG A 252 9.95 -0.60 -27.29
C ARG A 252 11.45 -0.72 -27.08
N LEU A 253 11.84 -1.74 -26.34
CA LEU A 253 13.21 -2.22 -26.32
C LEU A 253 13.56 -2.85 -27.69
N ARG A 254 14.67 -2.46 -28.31
CA ARG A 254 15.19 -3.13 -29.52
C ARG A 254 15.77 -4.50 -29.21
N ARG A 255 16.37 -4.61 -28.02
CA ARG A 255 16.96 -5.82 -27.43
C ARG A 255 16.77 -5.75 -25.92
N GLY A 256 17.01 -6.87 -25.22
CA GLY A 256 17.06 -6.86 -23.76
C GLY A 256 18.08 -5.85 -23.23
N VAL A 257 17.84 -5.37 -22.02
CA VAL A 257 18.75 -4.48 -21.29
C VAL A 257 20.06 -5.24 -21.03
N HIS A 258 21.16 -4.70 -21.52
CA HIS A 258 22.48 -5.31 -21.37
C HIS A 258 23.21 -4.69 -20.18
N VAL A 259 23.61 -5.50 -19.22
CA VAL A 259 24.38 -5.05 -18.05
C VAL A 259 25.83 -5.54 -18.17
N ASP A 260 26.77 -4.60 -18.25
CA ASP A 260 28.22 -4.87 -18.22
C ASP A 260 28.88 -3.99 -17.15
N LYS A 261 29.68 -4.58 -16.26
CA LYS A 261 30.39 -3.87 -15.18
C LYS A 261 29.53 -2.83 -14.45
N GLU A 262 28.33 -3.26 -14.01
CA GLU A 262 27.32 -2.44 -13.31
C GLU A 262 26.70 -1.30 -14.15
N VAL A 263 26.92 -1.29 -15.46
CA VAL A 263 26.35 -0.34 -16.42
C VAL A 263 25.23 -0.99 -17.22
N ALA A 264 23.99 -0.55 -17.02
CA ALA A 264 22.84 -0.97 -17.82
C ALA A 264 22.73 -0.15 -19.12
N THR A 265 22.72 -0.80 -20.27
CA THR A 265 22.45 -0.16 -21.56
C THR A 265 21.03 -0.47 -21.99
N VAL A 266 20.21 0.58 -22.13
CA VAL A 266 18.83 0.54 -22.61
C VAL A 266 18.79 1.05 -24.04
N ASP A 267 18.49 0.20 -25.02
CA ASP A 267 18.38 0.58 -26.44
C ASP A 267 16.93 0.54 -26.89
N LEU A 268 16.36 1.72 -27.14
CA LEU A 268 14.96 1.92 -27.49
C LEU A 268 14.79 2.08 -29.02
N THR A 269 13.57 1.81 -29.49
CA THR A 269 13.17 2.04 -30.88
C THR A 269 13.06 3.54 -31.20
N LYS A 270 13.07 3.88 -32.49
CA LYS A 270 13.05 5.26 -33.00
C LYS A 270 11.94 6.15 -32.44
N GLU A 271 10.80 5.60 -32.01
CA GLU A 271 9.65 6.33 -31.47
C GLU A 271 10.07 7.19 -30.25
N ALA A 272 11.04 6.70 -29.46
CA ALA A 272 11.60 7.40 -28.31
C ALA A 272 12.19 8.78 -28.66
N ARG A 273 12.60 9.03 -29.91
CA ARG A 273 13.20 10.31 -30.33
C ARG A 273 12.24 11.49 -30.23
N THR A 274 10.94 11.22 -30.17
CA THR A 274 9.91 12.27 -30.05
C THR A 274 9.62 12.65 -28.59
N GLY A 275 10.16 11.90 -27.62
CA GLY A 275 10.01 12.17 -26.19
C GLY A 275 11.15 13.03 -25.63
N SER A 276 10.96 13.55 -24.42
CA SER A 276 12.02 14.27 -23.70
C SER A 276 13.06 13.29 -23.17
N VAL A 277 14.31 13.42 -23.64
CA VAL A 277 15.44 12.60 -23.19
C VAL A 277 15.67 12.76 -21.69
N GLU A 278 15.50 13.98 -21.17
CA GLU A 278 15.61 14.30 -19.74
C GLU A 278 14.57 13.52 -18.91
N GLN A 279 13.30 13.59 -19.29
CA GLN A 279 12.21 12.92 -18.58
C GLN A 279 12.27 11.39 -18.68
N MET A 280 12.61 10.86 -19.87
CA MET A 280 12.87 9.42 -20.03
C MET A 280 14.02 8.97 -19.13
N SER A 281 15.05 9.80 -19.00
CA SER A 281 16.21 9.52 -18.15
C SER A 281 15.84 9.50 -16.67
N ALA A 282 15.04 10.46 -16.21
CA ALA A 282 14.54 10.49 -14.83
C ALA A 282 13.75 9.22 -14.49
N GLN A 283 12.77 8.84 -15.32
CA GLN A 283 11.96 7.64 -15.11
C GLN A 283 12.79 6.34 -15.12
N LEU A 284 13.72 6.19 -16.07
CA LEU A 284 14.60 5.02 -16.16
C LEU A 284 15.54 4.94 -14.96
N SER A 285 16.16 6.05 -14.59
CA SER A 285 17.10 6.13 -13.47
C SER A 285 16.42 5.71 -12.16
N TRP A 286 15.26 6.28 -11.84
CA TRP A 286 14.50 5.95 -10.63
C TRP A 286 13.94 4.53 -10.62
N THR A 287 13.54 4.02 -11.77
CA THR A 287 13.06 2.63 -11.88
C THR A 287 14.22 1.64 -11.68
N MET A 288 15.34 1.82 -12.39
CA MET A 288 16.48 0.91 -12.34
C MET A 288 17.31 1.00 -11.06
N ARG A 289 17.29 2.12 -10.31
CA ARG A 289 18.08 2.26 -9.07
C ARG A 289 17.77 1.22 -7.98
N GLN A 290 16.61 0.57 -8.09
CA GLN A 290 16.17 -0.49 -7.19
C GLN A 290 16.96 -1.80 -7.38
N LEU A 291 17.63 -1.96 -8.53
CA LEU A 291 18.45 -3.13 -8.86
C LEU A 291 19.89 -2.85 -8.39
N SER A 292 20.34 -3.56 -7.35
CA SER A 292 21.61 -3.23 -6.69
C SER A 292 22.84 -3.49 -7.57
N GLU A 293 22.72 -4.38 -8.55
CA GLU A 293 23.72 -4.67 -9.60
C GLU A 293 23.91 -3.53 -10.62
N ILE A 294 23.00 -2.56 -10.68
CA ILE A 294 23.08 -1.41 -11.60
C ILE A 294 23.50 -0.17 -10.81
N LYS A 295 24.69 0.35 -11.08
CA LYS A 295 25.19 1.61 -10.48
C LYS A 295 25.09 2.78 -11.45
N ARG A 296 25.20 2.47 -12.73
CA ARG A 296 25.16 3.45 -13.82
C ARG A 296 24.34 2.90 -14.98
N TRP A 297 23.92 3.78 -15.88
CA TRP A 297 23.14 3.37 -17.04
C TRP A 297 23.38 4.29 -18.23
N ARG A 298 22.99 3.82 -19.42
CA ARG A 298 23.14 4.51 -20.69
C ARG A 298 21.89 4.33 -21.54
N LEU A 299 21.38 5.42 -22.11
CA LEU A 299 20.29 5.41 -23.07
C LEU A 299 20.83 5.35 -24.51
N ARG A 300 20.23 4.50 -25.32
CA ARG A 300 20.40 4.48 -26.78
C ARG A 300 19.04 4.52 -27.46
N ILE A 301 19.01 5.13 -28.65
CA ILE A 301 17.87 5.07 -29.55
C ILE A 301 18.36 4.65 -30.93
N GLU A 302 17.88 3.52 -31.43
CA GLU A 302 18.41 2.88 -32.66
C GLU A 302 19.93 2.64 -32.61
N GLY A 303 20.46 2.30 -31.43
CA GLY A 303 21.89 2.03 -31.22
C GLY A 303 22.76 3.28 -31.05
N GLU A 304 22.23 4.47 -31.32
CA GLU A 304 22.92 5.74 -31.08
C GLU A 304 22.75 6.16 -29.61
N THR A 305 23.84 6.57 -28.96
CA THR A 305 23.77 7.03 -27.57
C THR A 305 23.18 8.43 -27.50
N VAL A 306 22.12 8.59 -26.71
CA VAL A 306 21.45 9.87 -26.49
C VAL A 306 21.61 10.27 -25.02
N THR A 307 21.81 11.55 -24.78
CA THR A 307 22.12 12.07 -23.45
C THR A 307 21.40 13.39 -23.23
N PRO A 308 20.83 13.65 -22.04
CA PRO A 308 20.33 14.96 -21.68
C PRO A 308 21.43 16.03 -21.75
N GLU A 309 21.03 17.28 -21.98
CA GLU A 309 21.97 18.39 -22.01
C GLU A 309 22.72 18.52 -20.68
N GLY A 310 24.03 18.75 -20.74
CA GLY A 310 24.88 18.90 -19.54
C GLY A 310 25.20 17.59 -18.79
N MET A 311 24.72 16.44 -19.26
CA MET A 311 24.96 15.13 -18.62
C MET A 311 25.99 14.31 -19.40
N GLU A 312 26.65 13.38 -18.72
CA GLU A 312 27.50 12.38 -19.37
C GLU A 312 26.67 11.25 -20.00
N ALA A 313 27.20 10.64 -21.06
CA ALA A 313 26.57 9.52 -21.75
C ALA A 313 26.29 8.29 -20.86
N THR A 314 27.01 8.17 -19.75
CA THR A 314 26.79 7.12 -18.75
C THR A 314 26.48 7.78 -17.42
N GLN A 315 25.23 7.64 -16.97
CA GLN A 315 24.71 8.39 -15.84
C GLN A 315 24.63 7.51 -14.59
N PRO A 316 24.95 8.01 -13.39
CA PRO A 316 24.66 7.28 -12.17
C PRO A 316 23.15 7.13 -11.94
N VAL A 317 22.72 6.04 -11.32
CA VAL A 317 21.28 5.82 -11.02
C VAL A 317 20.67 6.83 -10.05
N HIS A 318 21.52 7.58 -9.33
CA HIS A 318 21.15 8.67 -8.42
C HIS A 318 21.36 10.06 -9.04
N ALA A 319 21.53 10.18 -10.37
CA ALA A 319 21.73 11.48 -11.00
C ALA A 319 20.47 12.38 -11.02
N TRP A 320 19.31 11.80 -10.75
CA TRP A 320 17.99 12.42 -10.94
C TRP A 320 17.25 12.68 -9.61
N GLU A 321 17.98 12.95 -8.53
CA GLU A 321 17.35 13.22 -7.21
C GLU A 321 16.45 14.47 -7.21
N ALA A 322 16.65 15.39 -8.16
CA ALA A 322 15.77 16.55 -8.35
C ALA A 322 14.31 16.16 -8.65
N ASN A 323 14.08 14.96 -9.19
CA ASN A 323 12.76 14.41 -9.52
C ASN A 323 12.18 13.51 -8.42
N SER A 324 12.77 13.53 -7.21
CA SER A 324 12.36 12.66 -6.11
C SER A 324 10.86 12.76 -5.81
N PRO A 325 10.15 11.62 -5.63
CA PRO A 325 8.75 11.60 -5.16
C PRO A 325 8.56 12.23 -3.78
N ASP A 326 9.62 12.27 -2.96
CA ASP A 326 9.62 12.94 -1.66
C ASP A 326 9.80 14.47 -1.79
N GLY A 327 9.96 14.99 -3.01
CA GLY A 327 10.28 16.37 -3.28
C GLY A 327 11.75 16.70 -3.01
N GLN A 328 12.11 17.96 -3.26
CA GLN A 328 13.45 18.47 -2.98
C GLN A 328 13.54 18.99 -1.54
N MET A 329 14.61 18.60 -0.85
CA MET A 329 14.98 19.21 0.42
C MET A 329 15.64 20.58 0.17
N PRO A 330 15.32 21.62 0.96
CA PRO A 330 16.06 22.87 0.92
C PRO A 330 17.57 22.63 1.11
N GLN A 331 18.41 23.33 0.31
CA GLN A 331 19.85 23.16 0.39
C GLN A 331 20.38 23.44 1.82
N GLY A 332 21.15 22.50 2.37
CA GLY A 332 21.77 22.62 3.69
C GLY A 332 20.96 22.03 4.85
N GLU A 333 19.71 21.62 4.63
CA GLU A 333 18.89 20.94 5.64
C GLU A 333 18.86 19.42 5.41
N SER A 334 18.97 18.64 6.50
CA SER A 334 18.86 17.17 6.43
C SER A 334 17.43 16.66 6.52
N HIS A 335 16.51 17.46 7.06
CA HIS A 335 15.07 17.19 7.19
C HIS A 335 14.32 18.50 7.52
N PRO A 336 13.00 18.60 7.26
CA PRO A 336 12.25 19.82 7.53
C PRO A 336 12.11 20.12 9.03
N ASN A 337 11.83 21.38 9.37
CA ASN A 337 11.55 21.81 10.74
C ASN A 337 10.23 21.24 11.25
N ALA A 338 10.21 20.76 12.49
CA ALA A 338 9.01 20.26 13.15
C ALA A 338 8.25 21.38 13.86
N TYR A 339 6.93 21.26 13.90
CA TYR A 339 6.02 22.16 14.61
C TYR A 339 5.10 21.36 15.52
N ALA A 340 4.49 22.04 16.50
CA ALA A 340 3.47 21.48 17.37
C ALA A 340 2.61 22.59 17.98
N VAL A 341 1.58 22.21 18.73
CA VAL A 341 0.84 23.12 19.61
C VAL A 341 1.50 23.07 20.99
N GLY A 342 2.10 24.19 21.40
CA GLY A 342 2.74 24.31 22.71
C GLY A 342 1.73 24.37 23.87
N PRO A 343 2.19 24.46 25.13
CA PRO A 343 1.31 24.50 26.31
C PRO A 343 0.40 25.71 26.36
N SER A 344 0.80 26.81 25.72
CA SER A 344 -0.01 28.02 25.53
C SER A 344 -1.14 27.84 24.52
N GLY A 345 -1.23 26.68 23.84
CA GLY A 345 -2.18 26.44 22.76
C GLY A 345 -1.81 27.13 21.44
N LEU A 346 -0.62 27.74 21.34
CA LEU A 346 -0.12 28.42 20.15
C LEU A 346 0.78 27.51 19.32
N LEU A 347 0.83 27.76 18.01
CA LEU A 347 1.79 27.12 17.12
C LEU A 347 3.23 27.40 17.59
N SER A 348 4.01 26.34 17.72
CA SER A 348 5.38 26.37 18.20
C SER A 348 6.30 25.58 17.27
N THR A 349 7.52 26.06 17.05
CA THR A 349 8.60 25.25 16.47
C THR A 349 9.08 24.25 17.51
N LEU A 350 9.42 23.05 17.06
CA LEU A 350 10.04 22.02 17.89
C LEU A 350 11.55 22.04 17.65
N GLU A 351 12.29 22.55 18.62
CA GLU A 351 13.75 22.57 18.62
C GLU A 351 14.28 21.53 19.61
N SER A 352 14.66 20.37 19.08
CA SER A 352 15.08 19.20 19.85
C SER A 352 14.02 18.75 20.86
N ASP A 353 14.16 19.19 22.11
CA ASP A 353 13.38 18.74 23.27
C ASP A 353 12.56 19.90 23.87
N ARG A 354 12.39 20.99 23.13
CA ARG A 354 11.65 22.20 23.54
C ARG A 354 10.68 22.64 22.45
N ALA A 355 9.52 23.13 22.87
CA ALA A 355 8.58 23.85 22.01
C ALA A 355 8.77 25.35 22.22
N GLN A 356 9.12 26.07 21.16
CA GLN A 356 9.27 27.53 21.18
C GLN A 356 8.13 28.17 20.39
N PRO A 357 7.44 29.18 20.93
CA PRO A 357 6.36 29.84 20.20
C PRO A 357 6.85 30.39 18.86
N ALA A 358 6.25 29.90 17.77
CA ALA A 358 6.45 30.45 16.43
C ALA A 358 5.54 31.66 16.24
N VAL A 359 4.31 31.54 16.77
CA VAL A 359 3.31 32.60 16.76
C VAL A 359 3.09 33.15 18.18
N THR A 360 2.67 34.41 18.23
CA THR A 360 2.40 35.20 19.42
C THR A 360 1.00 35.82 19.31
N GLY A 361 0.37 36.14 20.45
CA GLY A 361 -0.98 36.73 20.49
C GLY A 361 -2.09 35.75 20.90
N ALA A 362 -3.19 36.29 21.44
CA ALA A 362 -4.26 35.54 22.11
C ALA A 362 -5.25 34.81 21.19
N THR A 363 -5.20 35.04 19.86
CA THR A 363 -6.20 34.57 18.90
C THR A 363 -5.76 33.34 18.09
N ALA A 364 -4.54 32.83 18.30
CA ALA A 364 -3.96 31.75 17.51
C ALA A 364 -4.10 30.35 18.13
N HIS A 365 -5.10 30.15 19.02
CA HIS A 365 -5.39 28.82 19.55
C HIS A 365 -5.96 27.91 18.46
N LEU A 366 -5.25 26.83 18.18
CA LEU A 366 -5.65 25.82 17.20
C LEU A 366 -5.30 24.42 17.69
N SER A 367 -5.92 23.43 17.07
CA SER A 367 -5.51 22.03 17.14
C SER A 367 -5.07 21.56 15.75
N ARG A 368 -4.34 20.44 15.68
CA ARG A 368 -3.97 19.80 14.41
C ARG A 368 -3.33 20.78 13.39
N PRO A 369 -2.21 21.45 13.71
CA PRO A 369 -1.57 22.37 12.79
C PRO A 369 -1.07 21.65 11.53
N ALA A 370 -1.12 22.34 10.39
CA ALA A 370 -0.49 21.92 9.14
C ALA A 370 0.22 23.11 8.49
N ILE A 371 1.49 22.92 8.14
CA ILE A 371 2.36 24.00 7.65
C ILE A 371 2.53 23.82 6.14
N ALA A 372 2.34 24.90 5.37
CA ALA A 372 2.57 24.85 3.93
C ALA A 372 4.08 24.57 3.65
N PRO A 373 4.43 23.78 2.63
CA PRO A 373 5.83 23.40 2.34
C PRO A 373 6.79 24.58 2.12
N ASP A 374 6.28 25.73 1.71
CA ASP A 374 7.07 26.96 1.52
C ASP A 374 7.04 27.92 2.72
N TYR A 375 6.48 27.49 3.84
CA TYR A 375 6.42 28.20 5.13
C TYR A 375 5.69 29.55 5.10
N ARG A 376 4.90 29.85 4.05
CA ARG A 376 4.19 31.14 3.92
C ARG A 376 2.86 31.20 4.67
N GLU A 377 2.18 30.07 4.80
CA GLU A 377 0.88 29.95 5.46
C GLU A 377 0.87 28.70 6.36
N PHE A 378 0.01 28.72 7.40
CA PHE A 378 -0.35 27.52 8.14
C PHE A 378 -1.86 27.43 8.29
N ALA A 379 -2.34 26.20 8.46
CA ALA A 379 -3.72 25.88 8.77
C ALA A 379 -3.81 25.15 10.11
N GLY A 380 -5.01 25.10 10.67
CA GLY A 380 -5.31 24.32 11.86
C GLY A 380 -6.82 24.27 12.07
N LEU A 381 -7.26 23.52 13.06
CA LEU A 381 -8.66 23.39 13.39
C LEU A 381 -9.00 24.20 14.64
N SER A 382 -10.26 24.62 14.76
CA SER A 382 -10.82 25.01 16.07
C SER A 382 -10.67 23.87 17.07
N LEU A 383 -10.77 24.16 18.38
CA LEU A 383 -10.70 23.11 19.41
C LEU A 383 -11.84 22.08 19.30
N ALA A 384 -12.98 22.47 18.73
CA ALA A 384 -14.11 21.59 18.44
C ALA A 384 -14.01 20.86 17.08
N ALA A 385 -12.98 21.15 16.29
CA ALA A 385 -12.76 20.64 14.93
C ALA A 385 -13.89 20.93 13.93
N ASP A 386 -14.75 21.91 14.21
CA ASP A 386 -15.88 22.34 13.38
C ASP A 386 -15.55 23.52 12.44
N GLN A 387 -14.35 24.09 12.58
CA GLN A 387 -13.85 25.17 11.72
C GLN A 387 -12.43 24.88 11.24
N LEU A 388 -12.20 25.09 9.95
CA LEU A 388 -10.86 25.15 9.37
C LEU A 388 -10.36 26.60 9.43
N LEU A 389 -9.23 26.80 10.10
CA LEU A 389 -8.56 28.09 10.26
C LEU A 389 -7.31 28.15 9.36
N VAL A 390 -6.99 29.33 8.86
CA VAL A 390 -5.74 29.60 8.14
C VAL A 390 -5.15 30.90 8.64
N ALA A 391 -3.83 30.99 8.74
CA ALA A 391 -3.16 32.22 9.09
C ALA A 391 -1.80 32.37 8.41
N ALA A 392 -1.34 33.62 8.35
CA ALA A 392 -0.03 34.03 7.88
C ALA A 392 0.33 35.38 8.54
N PRO A 393 1.62 35.70 8.68
CA PRO A 393 2.79 34.83 8.43
C PRO A 393 2.95 33.73 9.49
N LEU A 394 3.83 32.75 9.25
CA LEU A 394 4.12 31.65 10.18
C LEU A 394 4.78 32.13 11.48
N ASN A 395 5.49 33.27 11.44
CA ASN A 395 6.20 33.85 12.57
C ASN A 395 5.62 35.22 12.94
N GLY A 396 5.49 35.51 14.24
CA GLY A 396 4.99 36.81 14.73
C GLY A 396 3.56 36.73 15.24
N ALA A 397 2.71 37.72 14.94
CA ALA A 397 1.34 37.80 15.45
C ALA A 397 0.30 37.69 14.31
N PRO A 398 0.11 36.51 13.72
CA PRO A 398 -0.86 36.33 12.66
C PRO A 398 -2.29 36.46 13.20
N THR A 399 -3.23 36.81 12.32
CA THR A 399 -4.67 36.80 12.63
C THR A 399 -5.33 35.62 11.90
N PRO A 400 -5.67 34.53 12.61
CA PRO A 400 -6.35 33.40 11.99
C PRO A 400 -7.71 33.80 11.44
N ARG A 401 -8.03 33.32 10.24
CA ARG A 401 -9.33 33.47 9.60
C ARG A 401 -10.00 32.10 9.45
N VAL A 402 -11.31 32.06 9.67
CA VAL A 402 -12.13 30.89 9.36
C VAL A 402 -12.24 30.78 7.84
N LEU A 403 -11.80 29.65 7.28
CA LEU A 403 -11.92 29.34 5.86
C LEU A 403 -13.18 28.53 5.55
N LEU A 404 -13.50 27.55 6.41
CA LEU A 404 -14.66 26.68 6.27
C LEU A 404 -15.30 26.46 7.64
N ASN A 405 -16.62 26.33 7.65
CA ASN A 405 -17.40 25.82 8.78
C ASN A 405 -17.97 24.46 8.38
N ALA A 406 -17.91 23.49 9.28
CA ALA A 406 -18.48 22.18 9.06
C ALA A 406 -20.02 22.25 9.06
N HIS A 407 -20.65 21.36 8.31
CA HIS A 407 -22.07 21.06 8.42
C HIS A 407 -22.37 20.57 9.84
N LYS A 408 -23.63 20.74 10.25
CA LYS A 408 -24.07 20.34 11.59
C LYS A 408 -23.76 18.86 11.88
N GLY A 409 -23.03 18.61 12.96
CA GLY A 409 -22.63 17.27 13.40
C GLY A 409 -21.46 16.65 12.64
N ALA A 410 -20.88 17.37 11.68
CA ALA A 410 -19.63 17.02 11.04
C ALA A 410 -18.45 17.72 11.73
N HIS A 411 -17.25 17.20 11.47
CA HIS A 411 -16.00 17.79 11.90
C HIS A 411 -14.96 17.64 10.77
N PHE A 412 -13.88 18.39 10.85
CA PHE A 412 -12.76 18.29 9.92
C PHE A 412 -11.69 17.34 10.43
N THR A 413 -11.09 16.57 9.52
CA THR A 413 -9.82 15.89 9.77
C THR A 413 -8.68 16.91 9.87
N ALA A 414 -7.53 16.50 10.40
CA ALA A 414 -6.32 17.33 10.32
C ALA A 414 -6.04 17.74 8.85
N PRO A 415 -5.79 19.04 8.57
CA PRO A 415 -5.47 19.51 7.23
C PRO A 415 -4.10 19.01 6.75
N THR A 416 -3.86 19.07 5.44
CA THR A 416 -2.60 18.71 4.77
C THR A 416 -2.38 19.59 3.56
N TRP A 417 -1.13 19.80 3.15
CA TRP A 417 -0.74 20.63 2.02
C TRP A 417 0.00 19.80 0.98
N SER A 418 -0.34 19.97 -0.29
CA SER A 418 0.52 19.49 -1.38
C SER A 418 1.70 20.43 -1.63
N ASN A 419 2.73 19.95 -2.31
CA ASN A 419 3.96 20.71 -2.61
C ASN A 419 3.71 21.99 -3.42
N ASP A 420 2.62 22.06 -4.19
CA ASP A 420 2.18 23.26 -4.92
C ASP A 420 1.52 24.33 -4.02
N GLY A 421 1.39 24.07 -2.72
CA GLY A 421 0.76 24.97 -1.76
C GLY A 421 -0.77 24.92 -1.77
N THR A 422 -1.37 23.87 -2.33
CA THR A 422 -2.82 23.60 -2.22
C THR A 422 -3.13 22.98 -0.86
N LEU A 423 -4.13 23.52 -0.15
CA LEU A 423 -4.61 23.02 1.15
C LEU A 423 -5.75 22.03 0.96
N TRP A 424 -5.71 20.92 1.69
CA TRP A 424 -6.69 19.84 1.63
C TRP A 424 -7.22 19.54 3.03
N VAL A 425 -8.52 19.29 3.12
CA VAL A 425 -9.16 18.83 4.36
C VAL A 425 -10.37 17.96 4.03
N VAL A 426 -10.61 16.92 4.84
CA VAL A 426 -11.86 16.16 4.76
C VAL A 426 -12.78 16.65 5.86
N GLU A 427 -14.01 16.96 5.47
CA GLU A 427 -15.12 17.13 6.38
C GLU A 427 -15.86 15.80 6.50
N THR A 428 -16.16 15.33 7.70
CA THR A 428 -16.72 13.99 7.89
C THR A 428 -17.68 13.87 9.07
N LYS A 429 -18.59 12.92 8.95
CA LYS A 429 -19.44 12.33 10.00
C LYS A 429 -19.62 10.83 9.68
N LYS A 430 -20.28 10.10 10.57
CA LYS A 430 -20.40 8.63 10.56
C LYS A 430 -20.59 7.95 9.17
N ASP A 431 -21.46 8.51 8.32
CA ASP A 431 -21.83 7.88 7.05
C ASP A 431 -21.62 8.81 5.84
N GLU A 432 -20.99 9.98 6.02
CA GLU A 432 -20.79 10.96 4.94
C GLU A 432 -19.44 11.67 5.09
N SER A 433 -18.82 12.01 3.96
CA SER A 433 -17.67 12.89 3.95
C SER A 433 -17.56 13.72 2.67
N TRP A 434 -16.84 14.84 2.76
CA TRP A 434 -16.55 15.74 1.66
C TRP A 434 -15.08 16.12 1.68
N LEU A 435 -14.42 16.03 0.51
CA LEU A 435 -13.08 16.54 0.34
C LEU A 435 -13.12 18.00 -0.13
N TRP A 436 -12.52 18.89 0.66
CA TRP A 436 -12.34 20.29 0.36
C TRP A 436 -10.89 20.59 -0.03
N VAL A 437 -10.72 21.42 -1.06
CA VAL A 437 -9.43 21.76 -1.64
C VAL A 437 -9.34 23.26 -1.86
N ARG A 438 -8.24 23.88 -1.45
CA ARG A 438 -8.01 25.32 -1.60
C ARG A 438 -6.63 25.57 -2.23
N PRO A 439 -6.57 25.79 -3.56
CA PRO A 439 -5.38 26.33 -4.19
C PRO A 439 -5.06 27.70 -3.61
N ARG A 440 -3.78 28.05 -3.47
CA ARG A 440 -3.39 29.32 -2.87
C ARG A 440 -4.01 30.53 -3.58
N GLY A 441 -4.53 31.47 -2.81
CA GLY A 441 -5.16 32.69 -3.33
C GLY A 441 -6.51 32.47 -4.02
N ARG A 442 -7.03 31.22 -4.04
CA ARG A 442 -8.36 30.89 -4.56
C ARG A 442 -9.30 30.52 -3.40
N PRO A 443 -10.63 30.67 -3.59
CA PRO A 443 -11.61 30.11 -2.66
C PRO A 443 -11.51 28.58 -2.56
N PRO A 444 -11.91 27.99 -1.42
CA PRO A 444 -12.02 26.53 -1.31
C PRO A 444 -13.12 25.99 -2.23
N VAL A 445 -12.86 24.85 -2.85
CA VAL A 445 -13.80 24.10 -3.70
C VAL A 445 -13.92 22.66 -3.20
N ARG A 446 -15.04 22.00 -3.50
CA ARG A 446 -15.18 20.55 -3.24
C ARG A 446 -14.63 19.76 -4.41
N ALA A 447 -14.02 18.61 -4.11
CA ALA A 447 -13.71 17.62 -5.14
C ALA A 447 -15.01 17.19 -5.83
N ALA A 448 -15.01 17.13 -7.16
CA ALA A 448 -16.20 16.79 -7.93
C ALA A 448 -16.58 15.32 -7.75
N HIS A 449 -15.57 14.45 -7.74
CA HIS A 449 -15.70 13.06 -7.35
C HIS A 449 -14.85 12.75 -6.12
N TRP A 450 -15.49 12.20 -5.10
CA TRP A 450 -14.87 11.78 -3.85
C TRP A 450 -15.29 10.34 -3.53
N GLY A 451 -14.37 9.39 -3.71
CA GLY A 451 -14.63 7.96 -3.61
C GLY A 451 -15.03 7.46 -2.21
N LEU A 452 -14.98 8.32 -1.18
CA LEU A 452 -15.37 7.99 0.19
C LEU A 452 -16.57 8.80 0.68
N GLY A 453 -17.33 9.44 -0.21
CA GLY A 453 -18.42 10.34 0.17
C GLY A 453 -19.51 9.74 1.05
N GLY A 454 -19.68 8.41 1.04
CA GLY A 454 -20.60 7.67 1.92
C GLY A 454 -19.94 7.00 3.12
N ARG A 455 -18.79 7.51 3.59
CA ARG A 455 -18.00 6.91 4.68
C ARG A 455 -17.44 7.96 5.63
N GLU A 456 -17.28 7.58 6.88
CA GLU A 456 -16.49 8.32 7.86
C GLU A 456 -14.99 8.20 7.58
N VAL A 457 -14.28 9.32 7.70
CA VAL A 457 -12.85 9.43 7.45
C VAL A 457 -12.14 9.94 8.70
N GLY A 458 -11.24 9.14 9.27
CA GLY A 458 -10.51 9.49 10.49
C GLY A 458 -9.26 10.36 10.24
N ALA A 459 -8.59 10.18 9.11
CA ALA A 459 -7.41 10.96 8.74
C ALA A 459 -7.23 10.96 7.22
N PHE A 460 -6.64 12.04 6.68
CA PHE A 460 -6.31 12.18 5.27
C PHE A 460 -4.97 12.93 5.14
N ARG A 461 -4.02 12.38 4.36
CA ARG A 461 -2.70 12.99 4.10
C ARG A 461 -2.30 12.83 2.65
N ILE A 462 -1.90 13.92 2.03
CA ILE A 462 -1.41 13.94 0.64
C ILE A 462 0.03 13.46 0.63
N ALA A 463 0.39 12.63 -0.35
CA ALA A 463 1.78 12.28 -0.60
C ALA A 463 2.52 13.48 -1.20
N ARG A 464 3.83 13.56 -0.98
CA ARG A 464 4.66 14.65 -1.52
C ARG A 464 4.70 14.67 -3.06
N ASP A 465 4.41 13.53 -3.69
CA ASP A 465 4.25 13.44 -5.14
C ASP A 465 2.98 14.13 -5.70
N GLY A 466 2.06 14.55 -4.82
CA GLY A 466 0.83 15.26 -5.19
C GLY A 466 -0.22 14.42 -5.93
N VAL A 467 0.04 13.14 -6.17
CA VAL A 467 -0.82 12.22 -6.94
C VAL A 467 -1.44 11.16 -6.05
N ARG A 468 -0.80 10.78 -4.94
CA ARG A 468 -1.32 9.76 -4.01
C ARG A 468 -1.81 10.40 -2.72
N ALA A 469 -2.80 9.78 -2.09
CA ALA A 469 -3.30 10.18 -0.77
C ALA A 469 -3.47 8.96 0.13
N ALA A 470 -3.02 9.07 1.38
CA ALA A 470 -3.27 8.08 2.42
C ALA A 470 -4.46 8.52 3.27
N VAL A 471 -5.33 7.57 3.62
CA VAL A 471 -6.56 7.85 4.35
C VAL A 471 -6.84 6.74 5.37
N ILE A 472 -7.41 7.12 6.51
CA ILE A 472 -8.07 6.17 7.43
C ILE A 472 -9.56 6.28 7.17
N ALA A 473 -10.17 5.24 6.62
CA ALA A 473 -11.60 5.21 6.31
C ALA A 473 -12.30 4.11 7.12
N HIS A 474 -13.52 4.38 7.59
CA HIS A 474 -14.35 3.37 8.25
C HIS A 474 -14.99 2.45 7.20
N ILE A 475 -14.46 1.23 7.10
CA ILE A 475 -14.88 0.20 6.16
C ILE A 475 -15.14 -1.08 6.97
N ASP A 476 -16.29 -1.71 6.73
CA ASP A 476 -16.75 -2.91 7.45
C ASP A 476 -16.73 -2.73 8.98
N GLY A 477 -17.08 -1.52 9.43
CA GLY A 477 -17.12 -1.15 10.84
C GLY A 477 -15.76 -0.94 11.51
N ARG A 478 -14.68 -0.81 10.74
CA ARG A 478 -13.31 -0.63 11.26
C ARG A 478 -12.56 0.51 10.54
N PRO A 479 -11.71 1.27 11.25
CA PRO A 479 -10.82 2.24 10.64
C PRO A 479 -9.64 1.53 9.94
N GLN A 480 -9.65 1.54 8.62
CA GLN A 480 -8.66 0.88 7.77
C GLN A 480 -7.79 1.90 7.04
N VAL A 481 -6.48 1.62 6.90
CA VAL A 481 -5.57 2.43 6.09
C VAL A 481 -5.73 2.08 4.62
N GLN A 482 -6.02 3.09 3.81
CA GLN A 482 -6.15 3.00 2.36
C GLN A 482 -5.21 3.99 1.69
N VAL A 483 -4.79 3.69 0.46
CA VAL A 483 -4.13 4.66 -0.43
C VAL A 483 -4.99 4.83 -1.67
N GLY A 484 -5.29 6.08 -2.00
CA GLY A 484 -6.04 6.46 -3.18
C GLY A 484 -5.22 7.32 -4.14
N ARG A 485 -5.83 7.62 -5.27
CA ARG A 485 -5.25 8.44 -6.35
C ARG A 485 -6.00 9.77 -6.45
N ILE A 486 -5.24 10.80 -6.79
CA ILE A 486 -5.71 12.14 -7.15
C ILE A 486 -5.49 12.29 -8.66
N ALA A 487 -6.58 12.43 -9.40
CA ALA A 487 -6.58 12.63 -10.84
C ALA A 487 -7.44 13.85 -11.20
N HIS A 488 -7.27 14.32 -12.43
CA HIS A 488 -8.15 15.32 -13.01
C HIS A 488 -8.90 14.70 -14.18
N ALA A 489 -10.21 14.85 -14.20
CA ALA A 489 -11.02 14.49 -15.35
C ALA A 489 -10.70 15.43 -16.55
N PRO A 490 -11.10 15.08 -17.78
CA PRO A 490 -10.83 15.90 -18.97
C PRO A 490 -11.38 17.34 -18.89
N ASP A 491 -12.42 17.57 -18.10
CA ASP A 491 -13.00 18.89 -17.84
C ASP A 491 -12.25 19.70 -16.76
N GLY A 492 -11.15 19.15 -16.24
CA GLY A 492 -10.35 19.73 -15.16
C GLY A 492 -10.93 19.51 -13.77
N SER A 493 -12.06 18.81 -13.64
CA SER A 493 -12.63 18.51 -12.32
C SER A 493 -11.79 17.48 -11.58
N LEU A 494 -11.75 17.63 -10.26
CA LEU A 494 -10.92 16.81 -9.40
C LEU A 494 -11.62 15.48 -9.06
N ASP A 495 -10.93 14.38 -9.35
CA ASP A 495 -11.32 13.02 -9.01
C ASP A 495 -10.34 12.46 -7.97
N VAL A 496 -10.82 12.24 -6.75
CA VAL A 496 -10.04 11.60 -5.70
C VAL A 496 -10.74 10.33 -5.25
N GLY A 497 -10.10 9.19 -5.48
CA GLY A 497 -10.77 7.90 -5.37
C GLY A 497 -9.84 6.71 -5.58
N SER A 498 -10.45 5.60 -6.02
CA SER A 498 -9.77 4.31 -6.23
C SER A 498 -8.97 3.87 -5.01
N PHE A 499 -9.55 4.00 -3.82
CA PHE A 499 -8.89 3.64 -2.58
C PHE A 499 -8.65 2.13 -2.49
N LEU A 500 -7.39 1.76 -2.30
CA LEU A 500 -6.95 0.38 -2.11
C LEU A 500 -6.41 0.17 -0.69
N PRO A 501 -6.73 -0.96 -0.05
CA PRO A 501 -6.23 -1.25 1.29
C PRO A 501 -4.73 -1.53 1.24
N VAL A 502 -3.98 -0.97 2.18
CA VAL A 502 -2.52 -1.19 2.22
C VAL A 502 -2.19 -2.51 2.92
N SER A 503 -2.64 -2.68 4.16
CA SER A 503 -2.40 -3.88 4.98
C SER A 503 -3.58 -4.17 5.91
N SER A 504 -3.80 -5.45 6.18
CA SER A 504 -4.80 -5.99 7.12
C SER A 504 -4.25 -6.27 8.52
N GLU A 505 -2.94 -6.10 8.73
CA GLU A 505 -2.29 -6.50 9.99
C GLU A 505 -2.69 -5.63 11.19
N LEU A 506 -3.11 -4.39 10.93
CA LEU A 506 -3.71 -3.53 11.95
C LEU A 506 -5.22 -3.78 12.04
N GLN A 507 -5.70 -3.99 13.26
CA GLN A 507 -7.13 -4.09 13.55
C GLN A 507 -7.82 -2.72 13.49
N ASP A 508 -7.11 -1.68 13.94
CA ASP A 508 -7.57 -0.29 13.93
C ASP A 508 -6.40 0.67 13.69
N ALA A 509 -6.64 1.72 12.91
CA ALA A 509 -5.73 2.86 12.74
C ALA A 509 -6.30 4.13 13.38
N VAL A 510 -5.43 4.95 13.96
CA VAL A 510 -5.78 6.16 14.73
C VAL A 510 -5.36 7.44 14.00
N ASP A 511 -4.11 7.49 13.54
CA ASP A 511 -3.56 8.61 12.77
C ASP A 511 -2.44 8.10 11.86
N LEU A 512 -2.12 8.83 10.81
CA LEU A 512 -1.07 8.47 9.87
C LEU A 512 -0.33 9.68 9.31
N ALA A 513 0.89 9.43 8.85
CA ALA A 513 1.71 10.38 8.11
C ALA A 513 2.59 9.64 7.09
N TRP A 514 2.97 10.33 6.01
CA TRP A 514 3.94 9.81 5.06
C TRP A 514 5.34 9.89 5.66
N ARG A 515 5.99 8.73 5.85
CA ARG A 515 7.40 8.68 6.29
C ARG A 515 8.32 9.01 5.14
N ASP A 516 8.03 8.42 4.00
CA ASP A 516 8.66 8.62 2.69
C ASP A 516 7.66 8.16 1.61
N TYR A 517 8.03 8.27 0.35
CA TYR A 517 7.16 7.94 -0.78
C TYR A 517 6.66 6.48 -0.80
N ASN A 518 7.28 5.57 -0.06
CA ASN A 518 6.94 4.14 -0.09
C ASN A 518 6.42 3.63 1.26
N THR A 519 6.44 4.45 2.31
CA THR A 519 6.19 4.03 3.68
C THR A 519 5.31 5.02 4.42
N LEU A 520 4.26 4.52 5.07
CA LEU A 520 3.46 5.28 6.02
C LEU A 520 3.95 5.02 7.45
N ALA A 521 3.98 6.07 8.26
CA ALA A 521 4.02 5.95 9.71
C ALA A 521 2.57 5.97 10.22
N VAL A 522 2.15 4.92 10.91
CA VAL A 522 0.75 4.72 11.33
C VAL A 522 0.69 4.47 12.83
N LEU A 523 -0.18 5.18 13.55
CA LEU A 523 -0.59 4.80 14.89
C LEU A 523 -1.77 3.85 14.81
N GLY A 524 -1.69 2.70 15.48
CA GLY A 524 -2.78 1.73 15.46
C GLY A 524 -2.63 0.61 16.47
N ARG A 525 -3.56 -0.35 16.39
CA ARG A 525 -3.56 -1.56 17.22
C ARG A 525 -3.46 -2.80 16.34
N ALA A 526 -2.47 -3.64 16.60
CA ALA A 526 -2.34 -4.93 15.91
C ALA A 526 -3.33 -5.99 16.44
N LYS A 527 -3.84 -5.82 17.66
CA LYS A 527 -4.87 -6.70 18.28
C LYS A 527 -5.93 -5.84 18.97
N ARG A 528 -7.17 -6.33 19.07
CA ARG A 528 -8.27 -5.56 19.68
C ARG A 528 -7.97 -5.06 21.09
N ASP A 529 -7.33 -5.90 21.90
CA ASP A 529 -7.02 -5.60 23.31
C ASP A 529 -5.57 -5.15 23.53
N SER A 530 -4.87 -4.71 22.48
CA SER A 530 -3.51 -4.15 22.61
C SER A 530 -3.53 -2.63 22.77
N GLN A 531 -2.43 -2.09 23.31
CA GLN A 531 -2.18 -0.65 23.30
C GLN A 531 -1.99 -0.13 21.87
N THR A 532 -2.31 1.15 21.65
CA THR A 532 -1.98 1.86 20.42
C THR A 532 -0.47 2.07 20.36
N LEU A 533 0.16 1.64 19.28
CA LEU A 533 1.59 1.76 19.04
C LEU A 533 1.85 2.32 17.64
N PRO A 534 3.02 2.92 17.39
CA PRO A 534 3.43 3.34 16.07
C PRO A 534 4.02 2.17 15.26
N PHE A 535 3.69 2.14 13.98
CA PHE A 535 4.14 1.15 13.01
C PHE A 535 4.63 1.85 11.75
N LEU A 536 5.64 1.25 11.10
CA LEU A 536 5.95 1.52 9.70
C LEU A 536 5.14 0.55 8.84
N MET A 537 4.42 1.09 7.87
CA MET A 537 3.57 0.35 6.95
C MET A 537 4.04 0.62 5.51
N PRO A 538 4.79 -0.32 4.91
CA PRO A 538 5.16 -0.25 3.50
C PRO A 538 3.93 -0.28 2.59
N ILE A 539 3.88 0.60 1.59
CA ILE A 539 2.78 0.67 0.61
C ILE A 539 2.83 -0.52 -0.37
N SER A 540 3.99 -1.15 -0.48
CA SER A 540 4.22 -2.41 -1.19
C SER A 540 3.50 -3.63 -0.58
N GLY A 541 2.73 -3.44 0.50
CA GLY A 541 1.99 -4.54 1.14
C GLY A 541 2.84 -5.47 2.00
N SER A 542 4.12 -5.16 2.14
CA SER A 542 5.04 -5.93 2.98
C SER A 542 4.65 -5.80 4.45
N ALA A 543 5.14 -6.74 5.28
CA ALA A 543 4.79 -6.81 6.69
C ALA A 543 5.03 -5.48 7.42
N ILE A 544 4.09 -5.09 8.28
CA ILE A 544 4.27 -3.89 9.11
C ILE A 544 5.38 -4.11 10.15
N THR A 545 6.11 -3.05 10.48
CA THR A 545 7.18 -3.10 11.50
C THR A 545 6.81 -2.21 12.67
N SER A 546 6.81 -2.75 13.89
CA SER A 546 6.64 -1.95 15.11
C SER A 546 7.77 -0.93 15.24
N LEU A 547 7.43 0.28 15.64
CA LEU A 547 8.39 1.38 15.74
C LEU A 547 8.69 1.75 17.20
N GLY A 548 9.97 1.77 17.50
CA GLY A 548 10.58 2.14 18.76
C GLY A 548 10.31 1.17 19.90
N VAL A 549 10.88 1.50 21.06
CA VAL A 549 10.72 0.75 22.31
C VAL A 549 10.44 1.70 23.47
N GLY A 550 9.73 1.20 24.48
CA GLY A 550 9.37 1.95 25.68
C GLY A 550 7.90 2.36 25.75
N SER A 551 7.48 2.90 26.89
CA SER A 551 6.11 3.36 27.10
C SER A 551 5.90 4.73 26.47
N LEU A 552 4.87 4.83 25.63
CA LEU A 552 4.46 6.09 25.02
C LEU A 552 3.26 6.73 25.74
N GLY A 553 2.71 6.14 26.81
CA GLY A 553 1.43 6.60 27.39
C GLY A 553 0.25 6.28 26.47
N GLU A 554 -0.57 7.29 26.14
CA GLU A 554 -1.69 7.20 25.19
C GLU A 554 -1.37 7.98 23.90
N PRO A 555 -0.72 7.36 22.89
CA PRO A 555 -0.49 7.99 21.59
C PRO A 555 -1.80 8.42 20.93
N ARG A 556 -1.83 9.65 20.40
CA ARG A 556 -3.01 10.23 19.72
C ARG A 556 -2.71 10.72 18.32
N THR A 557 -1.49 11.20 18.08
CA THR A 557 -1.12 11.82 16.80
C THR A 557 0.28 11.41 16.39
N ILE A 558 0.51 11.33 15.07
CA ILE A 558 1.82 10.97 14.51
C ILE A 558 2.19 11.93 13.39
N ALA A 559 3.47 12.33 13.38
CA ALA A 559 4.05 13.09 12.28
C ALA A 559 5.34 12.43 11.82
N ALA A 560 5.53 12.43 10.51
CA ALA A 560 6.70 11.90 9.85
C ALA A 560 6.99 12.74 8.60
N ALA A 561 8.25 12.75 8.19
CA ALA A 561 8.73 13.32 6.95
C ALA A 561 10.01 12.60 6.53
N PRO A 562 10.40 12.65 5.25
CA PRO A 562 11.64 12.04 4.76
C PRO A 562 12.85 12.52 5.57
N GLY A 563 13.70 11.58 6.00
CA GLY A 563 14.91 11.87 6.80
C GLY A 563 14.66 12.34 8.25
N ALA A 564 13.47 12.83 8.58
CA ALA A 564 13.16 13.41 9.89
C ALA A 564 12.93 12.34 10.98
N PRO A 565 13.13 12.62 12.27
CA PRO A 565 12.60 11.78 13.35
C PRO A 565 11.08 11.64 13.28
N ILE A 566 10.55 10.46 13.60
CA ILE A 566 9.10 10.32 13.81
C ILE A 566 8.73 10.97 15.15
N LEU A 567 7.61 11.69 15.15
CA LEU A 567 7.06 12.40 16.31
C LEU A 567 5.70 11.81 16.68
N ILE A 568 5.47 11.63 17.98
CA ILE A 568 4.21 11.14 18.55
C ILE A 568 3.68 12.18 19.51
N GLY A 569 2.49 12.72 19.25
CA GLY A 569 1.74 13.44 20.27
C GLY A 569 1.01 12.42 21.15
N THR A 570 1.27 12.47 22.45
CA THR A 570 0.74 11.52 23.42
C THR A 570 0.23 12.21 24.67
N ARG A 571 -0.64 11.53 25.42
CA ARG A 571 -1.02 11.93 26.77
C ARG A 571 -0.42 10.94 27.77
N SER A 572 0.31 11.45 28.75
CA SER A 572 0.88 10.65 29.85
C SER A 572 0.63 11.35 31.18
N SER A 573 0.12 10.59 32.16
CA SER A 573 -0.22 11.13 33.50
C SER A 573 -1.06 12.42 33.46
N GLY A 574 -2.00 12.49 32.51
CA GLY A 574 -2.89 13.64 32.32
C GLY A 574 -2.29 14.86 31.61
N ARG A 575 -1.02 14.80 31.16
CA ARG A 575 -0.34 15.88 30.44
C ARG A 575 -0.08 15.50 28.98
N ASP A 576 -0.20 16.47 28.09
CA ASP A 576 0.14 16.28 26.69
C ASP A 576 1.66 16.46 26.50
N GLN A 577 2.27 15.55 25.75
CA GLN A 577 3.69 15.56 25.44
C GLN A 577 3.94 15.16 23.98
N VAL A 578 4.99 15.70 23.38
CA VAL A 578 5.54 15.21 22.12
C VAL A 578 6.73 14.31 22.42
N CYS A 579 6.64 13.06 21.97
CA CYS A 579 7.73 12.11 21.94
C CYS A 579 8.41 12.13 20.57
N ARG A 580 9.74 12.01 20.55
CA ARG A 580 10.54 11.94 19.35
C ARG A 580 11.35 10.65 19.32
N GLN A 581 11.45 10.03 18.15
CA GLN A 581 12.35 8.91 17.92
C GLN A 581 13.80 9.39 18.01
N ARG A 582 14.64 8.73 18.84
CA ARG A 582 16.04 9.17 19.02
C ARG A 582 16.89 9.05 17.75
N SER A 583 16.70 7.98 16.99
CA SER A 583 17.43 7.67 15.77
C SER A 583 16.45 7.31 14.65
N PRO A 584 16.27 8.18 13.64
CA PRO A 584 15.27 8.00 12.58
C PRO A 584 15.53 6.79 11.67
N SER A 585 16.78 6.30 11.63
CA SER A 585 17.21 5.16 10.82
C SER A 585 17.09 3.81 11.54
N ASN A 586 16.77 3.80 12.83
CA ASN A 586 16.67 2.57 13.62
C ASN A 586 15.23 2.36 14.09
N SER A 587 14.58 1.29 13.60
CA SER A 587 13.21 0.95 13.97
C SER A 587 13.05 0.62 15.45
N TYR A 588 14.08 0.18 16.17
CA TYR A 588 14.03 -0.10 17.62
C TYR A 588 14.49 1.07 18.49
N SER A 589 14.57 2.27 17.92
CA SER A 589 15.04 3.44 18.64
C SER A 589 14.14 3.79 19.83
N PRO A 590 14.70 4.12 21.01
CA PRO A 590 13.88 4.53 22.15
C PRO A 590 13.17 5.87 21.88
N TRP A 591 12.01 6.02 22.50
CA TRP A 591 11.25 7.27 22.51
C TRP A 591 11.77 8.24 23.57
N ILE A 592 11.95 9.50 23.18
CA ILE A 592 12.29 10.60 24.09
C ILE A 592 11.07 11.50 24.18
N CYS A 593 10.44 11.61 25.36
CA CYS A 593 9.19 12.38 25.57
C CYS A 593 9.35 13.61 26.48
N PRO A 594 10.28 14.54 26.20
CA PRO A 594 10.58 15.64 27.11
C PRO A 594 9.65 16.84 26.89
N THR A 595 9.05 16.97 25.71
CA THR A 595 8.49 18.24 25.24
C THR A 595 7.02 18.38 25.62
N PRO A 596 6.63 19.32 26.49
CA PRO A 596 5.23 19.60 26.77
C PRO A 596 4.62 20.30 25.54
N ALA A 597 3.88 19.56 24.74
CA ALA A 597 3.24 20.01 23.50
C ALA A 597 2.28 18.91 23.01
N LYS A 598 1.50 19.19 21.98
CA LYS A 598 0.63 18.21 21.30
C LYS A 598 0.57 18.47 19.80
N ASP A 599 -0.04 17.53 19.08
CA ASP A 599 -0.27 17.62 17.63
C ASP A 599 1.00 18.03 16.85
N PRO A 600 2.09 17.24 16.91
CA PRO A 600 3.27 17.52 16.12
C PRO A 600 2.95 17.42 14.63
N SER A 601 3.63 18.21 13.81
CA SER A 601 3.52 18.20 12.35
C SER A 601 4.86 18.56 11.71
N TYR A 602 5.10 18.01 10.54
CA TYR A 602 6.06 18.55 9.58
C TYR A 602 5.30 19.35 8.49
N PRO A 603 5.99 20.18 7.69
CA PRO A 603 5.41 20.80 6.51
C PRO A 603 4.97 19.77 5.46
N GLY A 604 3.81 20.02 4.86
CA GLY A 604 3.08 19.07 4.00
C GLY A 604 1.91 18.38 4.72
#